data_AF-A0AAW5LZ92-F1
#
_entry.id   AF-A0AAW5LZ92-F1
#
_cell.length_a   1.000
_cell.length_b   1.000
_cell.length_c   1.000
_cell.angle_alpha   90.00
_cell.angle_beta   90.00
_cell.angle_gamma   90.00
#
_symmetry.space_group_name_H-M   'P 1'
#
loop_
_entity.id
_entity.type
_entity.pdbx_description
1 polymer ?
#
loop_
_entity_poly.entity_id
_entity_poly.type
_entity_poly.pdbx_seq_one_letter_code
_entity_poly.pdbx_strand_id
1 'polypeptide(L)'
;MVELKFAWKKETPLQHPSKTDAQPIHSKAERKARHYKFLQKLDHIIKAEKQSGSLVNMSINNEALKEIQYENNPFNEEKERVQRVDPVKTKMILDLITQGYSMTETQRLARASATTIKHVMSDSAVKLRPIFKYQLKGTKENKLDFYTKNLRQIVNYTGIDFKKLKNENFLAERGYRLLHIHKRWNQLPNGSIYSATDADNIYLKKGINSFENKELIVQKEVR
;
A
#
# COMPACT_ATOMS: atom_id res chain seq x y z
N MET A 1 39.27 48.46 3.76
CA MET A 1 39.67 47.05 3.59
C MET A 1 39.15 46.32 4.82
N VAL A 2 38.07 45.55 4.70
CA VAL A 2 37.38 44.93 5.84
C VAL A 2 37.77 43.45 5.86
N GLU A 3 38.52 43.03 6.88
CA GLU A 3 38.83 41.61 7.09
C GLU A 3 37.64 40.91 7.72
N LEU A 4 36.93 40.09 6.93
CA LEU A 4 35.95 39.14 7.42
C LEU A 4 36.68 37.93 8.03
N LYS A 5 36.77 37.88 9.36
CA LYS A 5 37.25 36.69 10.09
C LYS A 5 36.15 35.62 10.11
N PHE A 6 36.24 34.65 9.21
CA PHE A 6 35.41 33.44 9.27
C PHE A 6 35.92 32.52 10.40
N ALA A 7 35.18 32.50 11.52
CA ALA A 7 35.35 31.49 12.55
C ALA A 7 34.72 30.17 12.09
N TRP A 8 35.54 29.25 11.59
CA TRP A 8 35.12 27.87 11.40
C TRP A 8 34.95 27.23 12.79
N LYS A 9 33.70 27.05 13.23
CA LYS A 9 33.41 26.09 14.30
C LYS A 9 33.91 24.73 13.81
N LYS A 10 34.92 24.16 14.48
CA LYS A 10 35.27 22.76 14.31
C LYS A 10 34.03 21.95 14.71
N GLU A 11 33.29 21.47 13.73
CA GLU A 11 32.28 20.45 13.97
C GLU A 11 32.98 19.27 14.64
N THR A 12 32.44 18.86 15.79
CA THR A 12 32.80 17.60 16.42
C THR A 12 32.72 16.52 15.35
N PRO A 13 33.75 15.69 15.15
CA PRO A 13 33.65 14.59 14.20
C PRO A 13 32.43 13.78 14.57
N LEU A 14 31.47 13.67 13.65
CA LEU A 14 30.40 12.68 13.74
C LEU A 14 31.09 11.35 14.05
N GLN A 15 30.94 10.86 15.27
CA GLN A 15 31.32 9.51 15.61
C GLN A 15 30.54 8.62 14.65
N HIS A 16 31.23 8.09 13.64
CA HIS A 16 30.70 6.99 12.88
C HIS A 16 30.26 5.94 13.90
N PRO A 17 29.01 5.43 13.82
CA PRO A 17 28.62 4.34 14.69
C PRO A 17 29.69 3.26 14.54
N SER A 18 30.25 2.87 15.68
CA SER A 18 31.22 1.79 15.80
C SER A 18 30.74 0.63 14.94
N LYS A 19 31.69 -0.03 14.26
CA LYS A 19 31.46 -1.25 13.46
C LYS A 19 30.58 -2.21 14.27
N THR A 20 29.27 -2.07 14.09
CA THR A 20 28.31 -3.09 14.41
C THR A 20 28.59 -4.11 13.34
N ASP A 21 29.02 -5.31 13.74
CA ASP A 21 29.22 -6.43 12.84
C ASP A 21 28.01 -6.51 11.92
N ALA A 22 28.17 -5.99 10.69
CA ALA A 22 27.11 -5.94 9.72
C ALA A 22 26.79 -7.39 9.43
N GLN A 23 25.72 -7.90 10.04
CA GLN A 23 25.28 -9.24 9.75
C GLN A 23 25.08 -9.31 8.23
N PRO A 24 25.69 -10.31 7.57
CA PRO A 24 25.62 -10.39 6.13
C PRO A 24 24.15 -10.36 5.72
N ILE A 25 23.83 -9.48 4.76
CA ILE A 25 22.47 -9.23 4.21
C ILE A 25 21.76 -10.55 3.84
N HIS A 26 22.54 -11.60 3.60
CA HIS A 26 22.06 -12.93 3.27
C HIS A 26 22.64 -13.99 4.21
N SER A 27 21.79 -14.93 4.60
CA SER A 27 22.19 -16.09 5.40
C SER A 27 23.27 -16.92 4.69
N LYS A 28 24.04 -17.71 5.46
CA LYS A 28 25.04 -18.64 4.90
C LYS A 28 24.40 -19.65 3.92
N ALA A 29 23.16 -20.05 4.20
CA ALA A 29 22.37 -20.93 3.35
C ALA A 29 22.01 -20.26 2.01
N GLU A 30 21.51 -19.02 2.03
CA GLU A 30 21.21 -18.25 0.81
C GLU A 30 22.44 -18.03 -0.07
N ARG A 31 23.58 -17.72 0.55
CA ARG A 31 24.85 -17.55 -0.20
C ARG A 31 25.25 -18.84 -0.92
N LYS A 32 25.15 -19.99 -0.24
CA LYS A 32 25.41 -21.30 -0.85
C LYS A 32 24.43 -21.62 -1.98
N ALA A 33 23.14 -21.37 -1.77
CA ALA A 33 22.11 -21.62 -2.78
C ALA A 33 22.32 -20.78 -4.05
N ARG A 34 22.66 -19.49 -3.91
CA ARG A 34 23.01 -18.63 -5.04
C ARG A 34 24.25 -19.10 -5.77
N HIS A 35 25.29 -19.48 -5.03
CA HIS A 35 26.52 -20.00 -5.62
C HIS A 35 26.26 -21.30 -6.41
N TYR A 36 25.46 -22.21 -5.85
CA TYR A 36 25.09 -23.44 -6.54
C TYR A 36 24.28 -23.16 -7.82
N LYS A 37 23.29 -22.25 -7.76
CA LYS A 37 22.51 -21.83 -8.93
C LYS A 37 23.40 -21.20 -10.01
N PHE A 38 24.39 -20.40 -9.61
CA PHE A 38 25.38 -19.83 -10.54
C PHE A 38 26.20 -20.93 -11.24
N LEU A 39 26.67 -21.93 -10.50
CA LEU A 39 27.41 -23.05 -11.08
C LEU A 39 26.54 -23.87 -12.06
N GLN A 40 25.26 -24.08 -11.76
CA GLN A 40 24.32 -24.75 -12.67
C GLN A 40 24.15 -23.98 -13.99
N LYS A 41 23.96 -22.65 -13.91
CA LYS A 41 23.85 -21.79 -15.10
C LYS A 41 25.13 -21.84 -15.95
N LEU A 42 26.30 -21.81 -15.31
CA LEU A 42 27.57 -21.95 -16.01
C LEU A 42 27.72 -23.31 -16.69
N ASP A 43 27.32 -24.40 -16.02
CA ASP A 43 27.37 -25.74 -16.61
C ASP A 43 26.47 -25.86 -17.85
N HIS A 44 25.27 -25.27 -17.83
CA HIS A 44 24.40 -25.17 -19.01
C HIS A 44 25.06 -24.44 -20.18
N ILE A 45 25.69 -23.29 -19.92
CA ILE A 45 26.44 -22.52 -20.93
C ILE A 45 27.59 -23.35 -21.52
N ILE A 46 28.41 -23.97 -20.67
CA ILE A 46 29.56 -24.77 -21.09
C ILE A 46 29.12 -25.97 -21.94
N LYS A 47 28.02 -26.63 -21.57
CA LYS A 47 27.47 -27.75 -22.35
C LYS A 47 27.02 -27.31 -23.74
N ALA A 48 26.31 -26.18 -23.82
CA ALA A 48 25.89 -25.62 -25.10
C ALA A 48 27.10 -25.23 -25.97
N GLU A 49 28.12 -24.57 -25.41
CA GLU A 49 29.36 -24.24 -26.14
C GLU A 49 30.12 -25.46 -26.63
N LYS A 50 30.21 -26.53 -25.84
CA LYS A 50 30.84 -27.79 -26.28
C LYS A 50 30.11 -28.43 -27.47
N GLN A 51 28.79 -28.27 -27.56
CA GLN A 51 27.99 -28.85 -28.63
C GLN A 51 28.02 -28.01 -29.91
N SER A 52 27.99 -26.68 -29.79
CA SER A 52 27.92 -25.76 -30.94
C SER A 52 29.26 -25.13 -31.32
N GLY A 53 30.33 -25.41 -30.57
CA GLY A 53 31.63 -24.75 -30.64
C GLY A 53 31.64 -23.35 -30.03
N SER A 54 30.61 -22.55 -30.32
CA SER A 54 30.36 -21.24 -29.73
C SER A 54 28.86 -20.95 -29.67
N LEU A 55 28.41 -20.26 -28.61
CA LEU A 55 27.02 -19.78 -28.52
C LEU A 55 26.66 -18.80 -29.64
N VAL A 56 27.64 -18.06 -30.17
CA VAL A 56 27.44 -17.06 -31.24
C VAL A 56 27.00 -17.72 -32.56
N ASN A 57 27.37 -18.98 -32.76
CA ASN A 57 27.06 -19.74 -33.96
C ASN A 57 25.68 -20.43 -33.89
N MET A 58 24.98 -20.34 -32.76
CA MET A 58 23.67 -20.94 -32.58
C MET A 58 22.60 -20.06 -33.26
N SER A 59 21.65 -20.70 -33.93
CA SER A 59 20.47 -19.98 -34.45
C SER A 59 19.72 -19.29 -33.32
N ILE A 60 19.21 -18.09 -33.57
CA ILE A 60 18.39 -17.33 -32.61
C ILE A 60 17.11 -18.08 -32.18
N ASN A 61 16.69 -19.07 -32.97
CA ASN A 61 15.54 -19.91 -32.68
C ASN A 61 15.88 -21.14 -31.84
N ASN A 62 17.15 -21.39 -31.54
CA ASN A 62 17.58 -22.55 -30.75
C ASN A 62 17.02 -22.49 -29.33
N GLU A 63 16.38 -23.58 -28.89
CA GLU A 63 15.72 -23.66 -27.58
C GLU A 63 16.71 -23.56 -26.42
N ALA A 64 17.88 -24.20 -26.51
CA ALA A 64 18.92 -24.11 -25.47
C ALA A 64 19.47 -22.68 -25.32
N LEU A 65 19.62 -21.94 -26.42
CA LEU A 65 20.03 -20.54 -26.36
C LEU A 65 18.96 -19.66 -25.70
N LYS A 66 17.68 -19.90 -25.99
CA LYS A 66 16.55 -19.18 -25.35
C LYS A 66 16.46 -19.47 -23.86
N GLU A 67 16.66 -20.73 -23.45
CA GLU A 67 16.69 -21.12 -22.04
C GLU A 67 17.87 -20.47 -21.30
N ILE A 68 19.08 -20.50 -21.86
CA ILE A 68 20.25 -19.83 -21.28
C ILE A 68 19.99 -18.32 -21.13
N GLN A 69 19.44 -17.66 -22.14
CA GLN A 69 19.10 -16.24 -22.07
C GLN A 69 18.03 -15.98 -21.00
N TYR A 70 17.02 -16.84 -20.90
CA TYR A 70 15.97 -16.72 -19.90
C TYR A 70 16.51 -16.89 -18.47
N GLU A 71 17.33 -17.90 -18.22
CA GLU A 71 17.94 -18.18 -16.92
C GLU A 71 18.88 -17.06 -16.45
N ASN A 72 19.61 -16.44 -17.38
CA ASN A 72 20.60 -15.40 -17.09
C ASN A 72 20.04 -13.97 -17.17
N ASN A 73 18.77 -13.82 -17.54
CA ASN A 73 18.12 -12.51 -17.56
C ASN A 73 17.93 -12.00 -16.11
N PRO A 74 18.55 -10.86 -15.72
CA PRO A 74 18.44 -10.33 -14.37
C PRO A 74 16.99 -9.96 -13.98
N PHE A 75 16.13 -9.68 -14.96
CA PHE A 75 14.71 -9.37 -14.74
C PHE A 75 13.86 -10.64 -14.46
N ASN A 76 14.34 -11.82 -14.84
CA ASN A 76 13.66 -13.08 -14.53
C ASN A 76 14.00 -13.56 -13.10
N GLU A 77 15.20 -13.28 -12.60
CA GLU A 77 15.50 -13.47 -11.17
C GLU A 77 14.63 -12.58 -10.28
N GLU A 78 14.22 -11.41 -10.77
CA GLU A 78 13.32 -10.53 -10.04
C GLU A 78 11.94 -11.17 -9.88
N LYS A 79 11.40 -11.87 -10.90
CA LYS A 79 10.16 -12.65 -10.75
C LYS A 79 10.26 -13.75 -9.68
N GLU A 80 11.42 -14.39 -9.52
CA GLU A 80 11.65 -15.39 -8.48
C GLU A 80 11.96 -14.80 -7.10
N ARG A 81 12.67 -13.65 -7.02
CA ARG A 81 12.90 -12.91 -5.76
C ARG A 81 11.64 -12.20 -5.25
N VAL A 82 10.74 -11.84 -6.14
CA VAL A 82 9.41 -11.30 -5.83
C VAL A 82 8.53 -12.39 -5.19
N GLN A 83 8.88 -13.68 -5.34
CA GLN A 83 8.16 -14.73 -4.65
C GLN A 83 8.56 -14.84 -3.18
N ARG A 84 7.56 -14.50 -2.36
CA ARG A 84 7.42 -14.66 -0.90
C ARG A 84 8.02 -13.53 -0.08
N VAL A 85 7.29 -12.40 -0.11
CA VAL A 85 7.12 -11.63 1.12
C VAL A 85 6.74 -12.63 2.22
N ASP A 86 7.52 -12.65 3.31
CA ASP A 86 7.30 -13.52 4.47
C ASP A 86 5.79 -13.59 4.79
N PRO A 87 5.18 -14.80 4.86
CA PRO A 87 3.75 -14.95 5.13
C PRO A 87 3.26 -14.18 6.37
N VAL A 88 4.08 -14.09 7.42
CA VAL A 88 3.78 -13.31 8.64
C VAL A 88 3.72 -11.83 8.32
N LYS A 89 4.67 -11.34 7.51
CA LYS A 89 4.73 -9.95 7.07
C LYS A 89 3.59 -9.60 6.12
N THR A 90 3.26 -10.50 5.21
CA THR A 90 2.10 -10.40 4.32
C THR A 90 0.83 -10.27 5.14
N LYS A 91 0.62 -11.14 6.13
CA LYS A 91 -0.53 -11.07 7.05
C LYS A 91 -0.58 -9.73 7.78
N MET A 92 0.53 -9.27 8.34
CA MET A 92 0.61 -7.97 9.02
C MET A 92 0.24 -6.80 8.10
N ILE A 93 0.74 -6.79 6.86
CA ILE A 93 0.39 -5.77 5.86
C ILE A 93 -1.10 -5.80 5.56
N LEU A 94 -1.67 -6.99 5.33
CA LEU A 94 -3.10 -7.16 5.05
C LEU A 94 -3.98 -6.71 6.22
N ASP A 95 -3.58 -7.02 7.46
CA ASP A 95 -4.30 -6.61 8.66
C ASP A 95 -4.33 -5.08 8.80
N LEU A 96 -3.19 -4.41 8.57
CA LEU A 96 -3.09 -2.94 8.62
C LEU A 96 -3.96 -2.29 7.53
N ILE A 97 -3.90 -2.79 6.30
CA ILE A 97 -4.72 -2.27 5.20
C ILE A 97 -6.20 -2.49 5.48
N THR A 98 -6.55 -3.67 6.00
CA THR A 98 -7.93 -4.03 6.36
C THR A 98 -8.47 -3.16 7.49
N GLN A 99 -7.62 -2.73 8.42
CA GLN A 99 -8.01 -1.77 9.46
C GLN A 99 -8.14 -0.33 8.95
N GLY A 100 -7.60 -0.04 7.76
CA GLY A 100 -7.66 1.28 7.12
C GLY A 100 -6.48 2.19 7.46
N TYR A 101 -5.29 1.62 7.72
CA TYR A 101 -4.05 2.39 7.79
C TYR A 101 -3.64 2.89 6.39
N SER A 102 -3.05 4.08 6.34
CA SER A 102 -2.52 4.66 5.11
C SER A 102 -1.26 3.92 4.63
N MET A 103 -0.88 4.12 3.35
CA MET A 103 0.36 3.56 2.80
C MET A 103 1.58 3.89 3.67
N THR A 104 1.74 5.16 4.03
CA THR A 104 2.87 5.64 4.84
C THR A 104 2.91 5.00 6.23
N GLU A 105 1.76 4.86 6.89
CA GLU A 105 1.68 4.21 8.19
C GLU A 105 1.98 2.72 8.09
N THR A 106 1.46 2.04 7.05
CA THR A 106 1.73 0.62 6.79
C THR A 106 3.22 0.39 6.51
N GLN A 107 3.88 1.23 5.72
CA GLN A 107 5.33 1.16 5.49
C GLN A 107 6.11 1.24 6.80
N ARG A 108 5.76 2.21 7.65
CA ARG A 108 6.42 2.44 8.94
C ARG A 108 6.21 1.26 9.90
N LEU A 109 4.97 0.77 10.02
CA LEU A 109 4.62 -0.28 10.97
C LEU A 109 5.11 -1.65 10.52
N ALA A 110 4.89 -2.01 9.25
CA ALA A 110 5.30 -3.31 8.71
C ALA A 110 6.78 -3.37 8.33
N ARG A 111 7.53 -2.25 8.42
CA ARG A 111 8.93 -2.13 7.96
C ARG A 111 9.10 -2.73 6.56
N ALA A 112 8.24 -2.26 5.65
CA ALA A 112 8.14 -2.75 4.29
C ALA A 112 8.18 -1.58 3.30
N SER A 113 8.75 -1.82 2.12
CA SER A 113 8.75 -0.83 1.05
C SER A 113 7.34 -0.61 0.49
N ALA A 114 7.08 0.55 -0.11
CA ALA A 114 5.82 0.80 -0.80
C ALA A 114 5.57 -0.22 -1.92
N THR A 115 6.63 -0.64 -2.62
CA THR A 115 6.58 -1.66 -3.67
C THR A 115 6.10 -2.99 -3.11
N THR A 116 6.66 -3.45 -1.98
CA THR A 116 6.24 -4.68 -1.30
C THR A 116 4.76 -4.63 -0.91
N ILE A 117 4.31 -3.51 -0.36
CA ILE A 117 2.90 -3.35 0.05
C ILE A 117 1.97 -3.38 -1.17
N LYS A 118 2.34 -2.70 -2.27
CA LYS A 118 1.56 -2.72 -3.52
C LYS A 118 1.44 -4.11 -4.11
N HIS A 119 2.50 -4.93 -4.03
CA HIS A 119 2.44 -6.32 -4.47
C HIS A 119 1.44 -7.12 -3.62
N VAL A 120 1.58 -7.08 -2.28
CA VAL A 120 0.65 -7.76 -1.35
C VAL A 120 -0.80 -7.34 -1.58
N MET A 121 -1.04 -6.04 -1.80
CA MET A 121 -2.37 -5.51 -2.14
C MET A 121 -2.92 -6.11 -3.44
N SER A 122 -2.08 -6.19 -4.47
CA SER A 122 -2.47 -6.69 -5.79
C SER A 122 -2.76 -8.18 -5.73
N ASP A 123 -1.89 -8.95 -5.07
CA ASP A 123 -2.03 -10.40 -4.91
C ASP A 123 -3.28 -10.79 -4.12
N SER A 124 -3.67 -9.98 -3.14
CA SER A 124 -4.83 -10.23 -2.27
C SER A 124 -6.09 -9.47 -2.70
N ALA A 125 -6.04 -8.75 -3.84
CA ALA A 125 -7.12 -7.89 -4.34
C ALA A 125 -7.69 -6.91 -3.28
N VAL A 126 -6.86 -6.41 -2.37
CA VAL A 126 -7.26 -5.45 -1.34
C VAL A 126 -6.89 -4.02 -1.73
N LYS A 127 -7.81 -3.08 -1.47
CA LYS A 127 -7.61 -1.65 -1.70
C LYS A 127 -7.32 -0.92 -0.39
N LEU A 128 -6.62 0.21 -0.50
CA LEU A 128 -6.49 1.14 0.63
C LEU A 128 -7.84 1.78 0.93
N ARG A 129 -8.15 1.85 2.23
CA ARG A 129 -9.38 2.45 2.73
C ARG A 129 -9.12 3.93 3.03
N PRO A 130 -10.06 4.84 2.73
CA PRO A 130 -9.86 6.25 2.99
C PRO A 130 -9.85 6.53 4.49
N ILE A 131 -9.14 7.58 4.89
CA ILE A 131 -9.35 8.21 6.19
C ILE A 131 -10.58 9.11 6.09
N PHE A 132 -11.55 8.87 6.95
CA PHE A 132 -12.79 9.64 7.04
C PHE A 132 -12.53 10.93 7.81
N LYS A 133 -12.82 12.06 7.17
CA LYS A 133 -12.56 13.41 7.67
C LYS A 133 -13.82 14.13 8.16
N TYR A 134 -14.99 13.65 7.75
CA TYR A 134 -16.25 14.24 8.15
C TYR A 134 -17.25 13.17 8.58
N GLN A 135 -18.06 13.53 9.57
CA GLN A 135 -19.21 12.77 10.03
C GLN A 135 -20.42 13.69 9.99
N LEU A 136 -21.45 13.28 9.25
CA LEU A 136 -22.79 13.83 9.37
C LEU A 136 -23.53 12.99 10.39
N LYS A 137 -23.60 13.48 11.63
CA LYS A 137 -24.21 12.77 12.76
C LYS A 137 -25.72 12.95 12.72
N GLY A 138 -26.47 11.85 12.75
CA GLY A 138 -27.92 11.87 12.88
C GLY A 138 -28.33 12.31 14.28
N THR A 139 -29.22 13.30 14.40
CA THR A 139 -29.75 13.76 15.69
C THR A 139 -31.19 13.31 15.95
N LYS A 140 -31.85 12.75 14.93
CA LYS A 140 -33.20 12.15 15.02
C LYS A 140 -33.09 10.64 14.85
N GLU A 141 -34.00 9.87 15.46
CA GLU A 141 -33.93 8.39 15.51
C GLU A 141 -33.91 7.70 14.13
N ASN A 142 -34.45 8.35 13.09
CA ASN A 142 -34.46 7.82 11.74
C ASN A 142 -33.23 8.21 10.89
N LYS A 143 -32.25 8.90 11.47
CA LYS A 143 -31.05 9.34 10.77
C LYS A 143 -29.83 8.54 11.18
N LEU A 144 -29.22 7.87 10.20
CA LEU A 144 -27.96 7.16 10.40
C LEU A 144 -26.78 8.13 10.33
N ASP A 145 -25.74 7.82 11.10
CA ASP A 145 -24.46 8.50 10.98
C ASP A 145 -23.81 8.20 9.62
N PHE A 146 -23.41 9.27 8.93
CA PHE A 146 -22.75 9.18 7.62
C PHE A 146 -21.30 9.66 7.67
N TYR A 147 -20.38 8.79 7.27
CA TYR A 147 -18.94 9.05 7.31
C TYR A 147 -18.37 9.24 5.90
N THR A 148 -17.51 10.25 5.74
CA THR A 148 -16.93 10.58 4.43
C THR A 148 -15.52 11.18 4.50
N LYS A 149 -14.77 11.11 3.39
CA LYS A 149 -13.47 11.76 3.22
C LYS A 149 -13.60 13.24 2.89
N ASN A 150 -14.66 13.65 2.19
CA ASN A 150 -14.84 15.04 1.76
C ASN A 150 -16.31 15.49 1.80
N LEU A 151 -16.51 16.80 1.83
CA LEU A 151 -17.84 17.42 1.89
C LEU A 151 -18.69 17.18 0.63
N ARG A 152 -18.08 16.96 -0.56
CA ARG A 152 -18.81 16.69 -1.81
C ARG A 152 -19.69 15.45 -1.68
N GLN A 153 -19.21 14.43 -0.99
CA GLN A 153 -19.96 13.19 -0.75
C GLN A 153 -21.16 13.41 0.17
N ILE A 154 -21.10 14.36 1.12
CA ILE A 154 -22.28 14.76 1.90
C ILE A 154 -23.30 15.47 1.02
N VAL A 155 -22.86 16.37 0.13
CA VAL A 155 -23.75 17.00 -0.86
C VAL A 155 -24.43 15.94 -1.71
N ASN A 156 -23.70 14.94 -2.21
CA ASN A 156 -24.28 13.88 -3.02
C ASN A 156 -25.27 12.99 -2.25
N TYR A 157 -24.98 12.71 -0.98
CA TYR A 157 -25.86 11.90 -0.13
C TYR A 157 -27.16 12.61 0.24
N THR A 158 -27.08 13.90 0.58
CA THR A 158 -28.19 14.67 1.18
C THR A 158 -28.89 15.64 0.22
N GLY A 159 -28.28 15.94 -0.93
CA GLY A 159 -28.71 17.03 -1.82
C GLY A 159 -28.51 18.45 -1.26
N ILE A 160 -27.83 18.61 -0.11
CA ILE A 160 -27.64 19.92 0.53
C ILE A 160 -26.42 20.62 -0.05
N ASP A 161 -26.59 21.85 -0.55
CA ASP A 161 -25.52 22.68 -1.07
C ASP A 161 -24.38 22.91 -0.06
N PHE A 162 -23.14 23.00 -0.56
CA PHE A 162 -21.94 23.30 0.25
C PHE A 162 -22.08 24.54 1.16
N LYS A 163 -22.75 25.59 0.69
CA LYS A 163 -22.96 26.82 1.48
C LYS A 163 -23.86 26.55 2.70
N LYS A 164 -24.87 25.70 2.52
CA LYS A 164 -25.83 25.32 3.56
C LYS A 164 -25.26 24.29 4.54
N LEU A 165 -24.32 23.45 4.10
CA LEU A 165 -23.59 22.53 5.00
C LEU A 165 -22.80 23.24 6.09
N LYS A 166 -22.44 24.52 5.90
CA LYS A 166 -21.74 25.32 6.92
C LYS A 166 -22.71 25.98 7.91
N ASN A 167 -24.02 25.98 7.64
CA ASN A 167 -25.02 26.56 8.51
C ASN A 167 -25.50 25.48 9.49
N GLU A 168 -25.02 25.54 10.73
CA GLU A 168 -25.35 24.57 11.77
C GLU A 168 -26.85 24.54 12.10
N ASN A 169 -27.53 25.70 12.09
CA ASN A 169 -28.97 25.78 12.37
C ASN A 169 -29.78 25.05 11.28
N PHE A 170 -29.42 25.28 10.02
CA PHE A 170 -30.05 24.60 8.88
C PHE A 170 -29.88 23.08 8.95
N LEU A 171 -28.68 22.61 9.33
CA LEU A 171 -28.43 21.18 9.51
C LEU A 171 -29.22 20.60 10.69
N ALA A 172 -29.29 21.33 11.81
CA ALA A 172 -30.02 20.90 12.99
C ALA A 172 -31.52 20.72 12.69
N GLU A 173 -32.13 21.66 11.96
CA GLU A 173 -33.53 21.55 11.48
C GLU A 173 -33.75 20.28 10.64
N ARG A 174 -32.78 19.95 9.78
CA ARG A 174 -32.75 18.73 8.96
C ARG A 174 -32.47 17.45 9.77
N GLY A 175 -32.16 17.56 11.06
CA GLY A 175 -31.87 16.44 11.95
C GLY A 175 -30.43 15.94 11.88
N TYR A 176 -29.49 16.83 11.53
CA TYR A 176 -28.09 16.51 11.38
C TYR A 176 -27.17 17.47 12.14
N ARG A 177 -25.98 16.98 12.47
CA ARG A 177 -24.84 17.79 12.88
C ARG A 177 -23.60 17.39 12.09
N LEU A 178 -22.94 18.36 11.47
CA LEU A 178 -21.69 18.12 10.76
C LEU A 178 -20.51 18.22 11.73
N LEU A 179 -19.64 17.21 11.72
CA LEU A 179 -18.45 17.14 12.55
C LEU A 179 -17.22 16.91 11.68
N HIS A 180 -16.13 17.62 11.99
CA HIS A 180 -14.80 17.32 11.45
C HIS A 180 -14.13 16.27 12.35
N ILE A 181 -13.71 15.16 11.75
CA ILE A 181 -13.17 13.99 12.45
C ILE A 181 -11.89 13.49 11.76
N HIS A 182 -11.24 12.51 12.36
CA HIS A 182 -10.15 11.77 11.73
C HIS A 182 -10.27 10.30 12.14
N LYS A 183 -11.03 9.52 11.38
CA LYS A 183 -11.30 8.11 11.68
C LYS A 183 -10.85 7.19 10.55
N ARG A 184 -10.26 6.07 10.93
CA ARG A 184 -9.94 4.93 10.06
C ARG A 184 -11.12 3.98 9.99
N TRP A 185 -11.09 3.06 9.03
CA TRP A 185 -12.17 2.11 8.79
C TRP A 185 -12.55 1.29 10.03
N ASN A 186 -11.58 0.78 10.78
CA ASN A 186 -11.83 0.01 12.00
C ASN A 186 -12.49 0.83 13.13
N GLN A 187 -12.46 2.15 13.05
CA GLN A 187 -13.03 3.06 14.06
C GLN A 187 -14.46 3.50 13.72
N LEU A 188 -15.00 3.11 12.56
CA LEU A 188 -16.39 3.37 12.21
C LEU A 188 -17.31 2.38 12.93
N PRO A 189 -18.39 2.84 13.59
CA PRO A 189 -19.38 1.96 14.20
C PRO A 189 -20.10 1.08 13.17
N ASN A 190 -20.43 -0.16 13.53
CA ASN A 190 -21.33 -0.97 12.70
C ASN A 190 -22.74 -0.35 12.70
N GLY A 191 -23.45 -0.48 11.58
CA GLY A 191 -24.75 0.18 11.37
C GLY A 191 -24.65 1.61 10.84
N SER A 192 -23.45 2.21 10.83
CA SER A 192 -23.23 3.49 10.16
C SER A 192 -23.13 3.34 8.64
N ILE A 193 -23.46 4.42 7.92
CA ILE A 193 -23.29 4.50 6.48
C ILE A 193 -22.04 5.32 6.13
N TYR A 194 -21.44 5.04 4.98
CA TYR A 194 -20.24 5.74 4.53
C TYR A 194 -20.16 5.81 3.02
N SER A 195 -19.42 6.79 2.52
CA SER A 195 -19.01 6.84 1.12
C SER A 195 -17.52 6.55 1.04
N ALA A 196 -17.14 5.69 0.09
CA ALA A 196 -15.76 5.25 -0.11
C ALA A 196 -14.96 6.32 -0.88
N THR A 197 -14.12 5.93 -1.83
CA THR A 197 -13.40 6.91 -2.66
C THR A 197 -14.31 7.49 -3.75
N ASP A 198 -15.26 6.68 -4.24
CA ASP A 198 -16.23 7.07 -5.25
C ASP A 198 -17.43 7.74 -4.58
N ALA A 199 -17.81 8.91 -5.10
CA ALA A 199 -18.87 9.71 -4.50
C ALA A 199 -20.26 9.10 -4.68
N ASP A 200 -20.45 8.25 -5.68
CA ASP A 200 -21.76 7.85 -6.18
C ASP A 200 -22.46 6.81 -5.31
N ASN A 201 -21.67 5.94 -4.67
CA ASN A 201 -22.18 4.86 -3.85
C ASN A 201 -22.06 5.17 -2.36
N ILE A 202 -23.10 4.79 -1.63
CA ILE A 202 -23.15 4.82 -0.16
C ILE A 202 -23.28 3.38 0.31
N TYR A 203 -22.49 3.01 1.28
CA TYR A 203 -22.39 1.64 1.78
C TYR A 203 -22.76 1.59 3.26
N LEU A 204 -23.37 0.50 3.69
CA LEU A 204 -23.62 0.18 5.09
C LEU A 204 -22.43 -0.57 5.68
N LYS A 205 -21.92 -0.12 6.83
CA LYS A 205 -20.88 -0.83 7.55
C LYS A 205 -21.43 -1.99 8.38
N LYS A 206 -21.06 -3.22 8.02
CA LYS A 206 -21.32 -4.46 8.78
C LYS A 206 -20.02 -5.23 9.04
N GLY A 207 -19.25 -4.81 10.04
CA GLY A 207 -17.99 -5.45 10.41
C GLY A 207 -16.79 -5.00 9.56
N ILE A 208 -15.63 -5.61 9.79
CA ILE A 208 -14.36 -5.15 9.18
C ILE A 208 -14.26 -5.48 7.69
N ASN A 209 -14.90 -6.56 7.22
CA ASN A 209 -14.81 -7.03 5.83
C ASN A 209 -15.91 -6.46 4.91
N SER A 210 -16.77 -5.58 5.41
CA SER A 210 -17.87 -4.98 4.64
C SER A 210 -17.48 -3.76 3.77
N PHE A 211 -16.19 -3.53 3.59
CA PHE A 211 -15.71 -2.36 2.84
C PHE A 211 -16.04 -2.50 1.35
N GLU A 212 -16.73 -1.52 0.76
CA GLU A 212 -17.23 -1.51 -0.63
C GLU A 212 -18.06 -2.77 -1.02
N ASN A 213 -18.73 -3.42 -0.05
CA ASN A 213 -19.60 -4.56 -0.35
C ASN A 213 -20.84 -4.10 -1.14
N LYS A 214 -20.98 -4.61 -2.38
CA LYS A 214 -22.06 -4.27 -3.31
C LYS A 214 -23.46 -4.67 -2.82
N GLU A 215 -23.55 -5.69 -1.96
CA GLU A 215 -24.82 -6.12 -1.34
C GLU A 215 -25.29 -5.15 -0.25
N LEU A 216 -24.41 -4.24 0.20
CA LEU A 216 -24.67 -3.29 1.29
C LEU A 216 -24.78 -1.85 0.77
N ILE A 217 -25.16 -1.67 -0.49
CA ILE A 217 -25.41 -0.34 -1.06
C ILE A 217 -26.73 0.20 -0.48
N VAL A 218 -26.67 1.43 0.02
CA VAL A 218 -27.80 2.17 0.58
C VAL A 218 -28.22 3.23 -0.43
N GLN A 219 -29.53 3.42 -0.58
CA GLN A 219 -30.06 4.50 -1.40
C GLN A 219 -29.69 5.86 -0.81
N LYS A 220 -29.53 6.85 -1.69
CA LYS A 220 -29.35 8.23 -1.26
C LYS A 220 -30.53 8.66 -0.42
N GLU A 221 -30.29 9.61 0.47
CA GLU A 221 -31.34 10.24 1.22
C GLU A 221 -32.06 11.25 0.34
N VAL A 222 -32.87 10.74 -0.58
CA VAL A 222 -33.67 11.56 -1.48
C VAL A 222 -34.91 12.02 -0.71
N ARG A 223 -35.04 13.35 -0.57
CA ARG A 223 -36.29 14.06 -0.29
C ARG A 223 -36.46 15.14 -1.34
#